data_AF-A0A3L6F0X3-F1
#
_entry.id   AF-A0A3L6F0X3-F1
#
_cell.length_a   1.000
_cell.length_b   1.000
_cell.length_c   1.000
_cell.angle_alpha   90.00
_cell.angle_beta   90.00
_cell.angle_gamma   90.00
#
_symmetry.space_group_name_H-M   'P 1'
#
loop_
_entity.id
_entity.type
_entity.pdbx_description
1 polymer ?
#
loop_
_entity_poly.entity_id
_entity_poly.type
_entity_poly.pdbx_seq_one_letter_code
_entity_poly.pdbx_strand_id
1 'polypeptide(L)'
;MQAEKAIVIQTILFLSGINTLLQVHFGTRLPAVMSGSYTYIYPAVAIILSPRYALLIDPLERFVFTMRSLQGALIIAGVFQAVVGFFGIWRVFIRFLSPLAAVPFVTLTGLGLFFFAFPGVTKCIEVGLPALVLLVIFAEYASHVFAKGSFVFSRCAVLVTVVIIWIYTEILMAPGAYNQLGIT
;
A
#
# COMPACT_ATOMS: atom_id res chain seq x y z
N MET A 1 0.16 -5.49 19.52
CA MET A 1 -0.39 -5.27 18.17
C MET A 1 -0.47 -3.80 17.75
N GLN A 2 -1.12 -2.88 18.49
CA GLN A 2 -1.24 -1.47 18.04
C GLN A 2 0.11 -0.72 17.99
N ALA A 3 0.96 -0.91 19.00
CA ALA A 3 2.30 -0.30 19.04
C ALA A 3 3.19 -0.78 17.87
N GLU A 4 3.18 -2.08 17.57
CA GLU A 4 3.97 -2.67 16.47
C GLU A 4 3.54 -2.09 15.11
N LYS A 5 2.23 -1.92 14.88
CA LYS A 5 1.70 -1.28 13.67
C LYS A 5 2.20 0.16 13.53
N ALA A 6 2.14 0.95 14.61
CA ALA A 6 2.58 2.34 14.61
C ALA A 6 4.08 2.45 14.28
N ILE A 7 4.92 1.61 14.88
CA ILE A 7 6.36 1.56 14.62
C ILE A 7 6.63 1.27 13.14
N VAL A 8 5.92 0.30 12.55
CA VAL A 8 6.10 -0.05 11.14
C VAL A 8 5.67 1.09 10.21
N ILE A 9 4.51 1.71 10.46
CA ILE A 9 4.01 2.83 9.66
C ILE A 9 4.99 4.00 9.71
N GLN A 10 5.42 4.40 10.91
CA GLN A 10 6.37 5.48 11.11
C GLN A 10 7.70 5.20 10.41
N THR A 11 8.21 3.98 10.53
CA THR A 11 9.48 3.60 9.90
C THR A 11 9.39 3.63 8.38
N ILE A 12 8.30 3.09 7.78
CA ILE A 12 8.12 3.09 6.32
C ILE A 12 7.97 4.52 5.78
N LEU A 13 7.20 5.38 6.46
CA LEU A 13 7.03 6.78 6.07
C LEU A 13 8.36 7.55 6.15
N PHE A 14 9.11 7.35 7.24
CA PHE A 14 10.41 7.98 7.43
C PHE A 14 11.42 7.53 6.36
N LEU A 15 11.51 6.21 6.10
CA LEU A 15 12.40 5.68 5.06
C LEU A 15 11.99 6.13 3.66
N SER A 16 10.69 6.22 3.37
CA SER A 16 10.17 6.72 2.09
C SER A 16 10.59 8.18 1.87
N GLY A 17 10.54 9.01 2.92
CA GLY A 17 11.05 10.39 2.87
C GLY A 17 12.54 10.46 2.56
N ILE A 18 13.35 9.66 3.28
CA ILE A 18 14.81 9.60 3.04
C ILE A 18 15.13 9.13 1.63
N ASN A 19 14.50 8.04 1.17
CA ASN A 19 14.73 7.49 -0.17
C ASN A 19 14.33 8.48 -1.27
N THR A 20 13.22 9.18 -1.10
CA THR A 20 12.79 10.23 -2.05
C THR A 20 13.79 11.39 -2.06
N LEU A 21 14.28 11.82 -0.89
CA LEU A 21 15.29 12.87 -0.80
C LEU A 21 16.60 12.45 -1.49
N LEU A 22 17.06 11.22 -1.26
CA LEU A 22 18.22 10.64 -1.95
C LEU A 22 18.00 10.55 -3.47
N GLN A 23 16.81 10.16 -3.93
CA GLN A 23 16.48 10.06 -5.35
C GLN A 23 16.54 11.42 -6.06
N VAL A 24 16.10 12.48 -5.38
CA VAL A 24 16.10 13.85 -5.93
C VAL A 24 17.50 14.47 -5.88
N HIS A 25 18.30 14.20 -4.82
CA HIS A 25 19.62 14.81 -4.65
C HIS A 25 20.74 14.07 -5.39
N PHE A 26 20.83 12.74 -5.23
CA PHE A 26 21.90 11.90 -5.77
C PHE A 26 21.48 10.99 -6.93
N GLY A 27 20.17 10.78 -7.10
CA GLY A 27 19.62 9.94 -8.16
C GLY A 27 19.46 10.67 -9.49
N THR A 28 18.37 10.37 -10.20
CA THR A 28 18.11 10.90 -11.54
C THR A 28 17.63 12.36 -11.56
N ARG A 29 17.62 13.04 -10.41
CA ARG A 29 17.09 14.41 -10.22
C ARG A 29 15.64 14.60 -10.70
N LEU A 30 14.93 13.50 -10.94
CA LEU A 30 13.52 13.48 -11.28
C LEU A 30 12.71 13.53 -9.98
N PRO A 31 11.66 14.35 -9.90
CA PRO A 31 10.76 14.39 -8.76
C PRO A 31 9.88 13.12 -8.73
N ALA A 32 10.48 12.00 -8.31
CA ALA A 32 9.84 10.70 -8.19
C ALA A 32 9.73 10.32 -6.71
N VAL A 33 8.49 10.24 -6.21
CA VAL A 33 8.21 9.81 -4.84
C VAL A 33 8.44 8.31 -4.74
N MET A 34 9.38 7.90 -3.88
CA MET A 34 9.69 6.49 -3.64
C MET A 34 8.90 5.98 -2.45
N SER A 35 7.90 5.13 -2.72
CA SER A 35 7.14 4.40 -1.70
C SER A 35 7.39 2.90 -1.79
N GLY A 36 7.00 2.16 -0.75
CA GLY A 36 7.02 0.71 -0.78
C GLY A 36 6.12 0.19 -1.91
N SER A 37 6.63 -0.72 -2.73
CA SER A 37 5.84 -1.31 -3.81
C SER A 37 4.77 -2.25 -3.27
N TYR A 38 3.51 -2.04 -3.67
CA TYR A 38 2.39 -2.92 -3.34
C TYR A 38 2.59 -4.36 -3.84
N THR A 39 3.47 -4.57 -4.83
CA THR A 39 3.82 -5.91 -5.32
C THR A 39 4.46 -6.77 -4.23
N TYR A 40 5.11 -6.17 -3.24
CA TYR A 40 5.71 -6.90 -2.12
C TYR A 40 4.70 -7.39 -1.07
N ILE A 41 3.42 -7.01 -1.16
CA ILE A 41 2.38 -7.49 -0.23
C ILE A 41 2.19 -9.00 -0.37
N TYR A 42 2.11 -9.53 -1.59
CA TYR A 42 1.95 -10.96 -1.84
C TYR A 42 3.09 -11.81 -1.24
N PRO A 43 4.38 -11.54 -1.53
CA PRO A 43 5.47 -12.30 -0.92
C PRO A 43 5.55 -12.08 0.59
N ALA A 44 5.20 -10.88 1.10
CA ALA A 44 5.13 -10.65 2.54
C ALA A 44 4.10 -11.56 3.22
N VAL A 45 2.88 -11.64 2.67
CA VAL A 45 1.82 -12.53 3.17
C VAL A 45 2.25 -13.99 3.06
N ALA A 46 2.89 -14.40 1.97
CA ALA A 46 3.42 -15.75 1.80
C ALA A 46 4.46 -16.12 2.88
N ILE A 47 5.35 -15.20 3.24
CA ILE A 47 6.31 -15.40 4.34
C ILE A 47 5.58 -15.54 5.66
N ILE A 48 4.65 -14.62 5.97
CA ILE A 48 3.88 -14.60 7.24
C ILE A 48 3.06 -15.88 7.45
N LEU A 49 2.51 -16.44 6.36
CA LEU A 49 1.68 -17.66 6.39
C LEU A 49 2.50 -18.95 6.37
N SER A 50 3.83 -18.87 6.19
CA SER A 50 4.63 -20.08 6.07
C SER A 50 4.66 -20.87 7.40
N PRO A 51 4.64 -22.21 7.34
CA PRO A 51 4.48 -23.07 8.53
C PRO A 51 5.62 -22.94 9.54
N ARG A 52 6.77 -22.43 9.10
CA ARG A 52 7.93 -22.13 9.97
C ARG A 52 7.61 -21.12 11.07
N TYR A 53 6.73 -20.16 10.79
CA TYR A 53 6.31 -19.13 11.75
C TYR A 53 5.02 -19.49 12.49
N ALA A 54 4.35 -20.58 12.09
CA ALA A 54 3.13 -21.06 12.75
C ALA A 54 3.43 -21.81 14.05
N LEU A 55 4.67 -22.27 14.25
CA LEU A 55 5.11 -23.00 15.44
C LEU A 55 5.43 -22.06 16.62
N LEU A 56 5.70 -20.77 16.37
CA LEU A 56 5.92 -19.78 17.43
C LEU A 56 4.59 -19.41 18.10
N ILE A 57 4.48 -19.76 19.38
CA ILE A 57 3.30 -19.49 20.22
C ILE A 57 3.26 -18.01 20.61
N ASP A 58 4.42 -17.39 20.87
CA ASP A 58 4.49 -16.00 21.31
C ASP A 58 4.30 -14.99 20.16
N PRO A 59 3.32 -14.07 20.27
CA PRO A 59 2.97 -13.15 19.18
C PRO A 59 4.05 -12.11 18.90
N LEU A 60 4.75 -11.64 19.93
CA LEU A 60 5.83 -10.66 19.80
C LEU A 60 7.05 -11.27 19.13
N GLU A 61 7.43 -12.49 19.53
CA GLU A 61 8.55 -13.21 18.94
C GLU A 61 8.27 -13.56 17.48
N ARG A 62 7.03 -13.98 17.18
CA ARG A 62 6.58 -14.22 15.81
C ARG A 62 6.70 -12.96 14.96
N PHE A 63 6.30 -11.80 15.49
CA PHE A 63 6.42 -10.52 14.78
C PHE A 63 7.88 -10.17 14.48
N VAL A 64 8.75 -10.19 15.49
CA VAL A 64 10.17 -9.83 15.35
C VAL A 64 10.87 -10.75 14.35
N PHE A 65 10.66 -12.06 14.46
CA PHE A 65 11.29 -13.03 13.58
C PHE A 65 10.78 -12.92 12.12
N THR A 66 9.48 -12.72 11.95
CA THR A 66 8.88 -12.50 10.62
C THR A 66 9.39 -11.21 9.97
N MET A 67 9.45 -10.11 10.73
CA MET A 67 9.98 -8.82 10.25
C MET A 67 11.45 -8.92 9.85
N ARG A 68 12.27 -9.63 10.64
CA ARG A 68 13.67 -9.89 10.31
C ARG A 68 13.83 -10.69 9.01
N SER A 69 13.04 -11.76 8.82
CA SER A 69 13.08 -12.53 7.59
C SER A 69 12.60 -11.73 6.38
N LEU A 70 11.57 -10.91 6.54
CA LEU A 70 11.02 -10.08 5.48
C LEU A 70 12.02 -9.01 5.05
N GLN A 71 12.67 -8.34 6.00
CA GLN A 71 13.73 -7.38 5.71
C GLN A 71 14.91 -8.03 5.00
N GLY A 72 15.37 -9.21 5.47
CA GLY A 72 16.45 -9.95 4.81
C GLY A 72 16.09 -10.34 3.37
N ALA A 73 14.87 -10.84 3.15
CA ALA A 73 14.39 -11.17 1.82
C ALA A 73 14.33 -9.95 0.89
N LEU A 74 13.84 -8.80 1.38
CA LEU A 74 13.79 -7.55 0.62
C LEU A 74 15.18 -7.00 0.28
N ILE A 75 16.16 -7.11 1.18
CA ILE A 75 17.54 -6.71 0.91
C ILE A 75 18.13 -7.56 -0.22
N ILE A 76 17.99 -8.89 -0.15
CA ILE A 76 18.49 -9.80 -1.19
C ILE A 76 17.78 -9.53 -2.52
N ALA A 77 16.46 -9.36 -2.51
CA ALA A 77 15.68 -9.02 -3.70
C ALA A 77 16.15 -7.68 -4.32
N GLY A 78 16.41 -6.66 -3.49
CA GLY A 78 16.90 -5.36 -3.93
C GLY A 78 18.30 -5.44 -4.54
N VAL A 79 19.23 -6.18 -3.92
CA VAL A 79 20.57 -6.41 -4.47
C VAL A 79 20.49 -7.15 -5.80
N PHE A 80 19.67 -8.20 -5.88
CA PHE A 80 19.45 -8.93 -7.11
C PHE A 80 18.90 -8.02 -8.22
N GLN A 81 17.89 -7.20 -7.89
CA GLN A 81 17.29 -6.27 -8.84
C GLN A 81 18.28 -5.19 -9.29
N ALA A 82 19.15 -4.71 -8.41
CA ALA A 82 20.22 -3.77 -8.75
C ALA A 82 21.24 -4.39 -9.72
N VAL A 83 21.65 -5.63 -9.47
CA VAL A 83 22.59 -6.38 -10.33
C VAL A 83 21.97 -6.61 -11.72
N VAL A 84 20.74 -7.12 -11.78
CA VAL A 84 20.00 -7.35 -13.04
C VAL A 84 19.79 -6.03 -13.80
N GLY A 85 19.50 -4.94 -13.09
CA GLY A 85 19.37 -3.60 -13.65
C GLY A 85 20.68 -3.08 -14.24
N PHE A 86 21.80 -3.28 -13.54
CA PHE A 86 23.13 -2.88 -13.99
C PHE A 86 23.56 -3.61 -15.27
N PHE A 87 23.27 -4.91 -15.38
CA PHE A 87 23.55 -5.70 -16.58
C PHE A 87 22.62 -5.37 -17.77
N GLY A 88 21.63 -4.50 -17.60
CA GLY A 88 20.71 -4.11 -18.68
C GLY A 88 19.74 -5.20 -19.12
N ILE A 89 19.71 -6.35 -18.43
CA ILE A 89 18.81 -7.49 -18.71
C ILE A 89 17.35 -7.04 -18.67
N TRP A 90 17.03 -6.10 -17.77
CA TRP A 90 15.69 -5.52 -17.66
C TRP A 90 15.17 -4.93 -18.99
N ARG A 91 16.05 -4.33 -19.79
CA ARG A 91 15.71 -3.75 -21.10
C ARG A 91 15.27 -4.82 -22.11
N VAL A 92 15.84 -6.01 -22.04
CA VAL A 92 15.48 -7.14 -22.89
C VAL A 92 14.10 -7.67 -22.49
N PHE A 93 13.83 -7.84 -21.19
CA PHE A 93 12.53 -8.30 -20.68
C PHE A 93 11.37 -7.36 -21.04
N ILE A 94 11.53 -6.05 -20.85
CA ILE A 94 10.45 -5.10 -21.20
C ILE A 94 10.14 -5.07 -22.70
N ARG A 95 11.07 -5.47 -23.57
CA ARG A 95 10.81 -5.58 -25.02
C ARG A 95 9.88 -6.74 -25.35
N PHE A 96 9.84 -7.78 -24.51
CA PHE A 96 8.91 -8.90 -24.64
C PHE A 96 7.52 -8.60 -24.07
N LEU A 97 7.41 -7.67 -23.10
CA LEU A 97 6.12 -7.20 -22.62
C LEU A 97 5.52 -6.20 -23.62
N SER A 98 4.69 -6.70 -24.54
CA SER A 98 3.79 -5.83 -25.28
C SER A 98 2.77 -5.19 -24.32
N PRO A 99 2.28 -3.97 -24.61
CA PRO A 99 1.24 -3.34 -23.81
C PRO A 99 0.00 -4.24 -23.67
N LEU A 100 -0.27 -5.09 -24.68
CA LEU A 100 -1.35 -6.07 -24.65
C LEU A 100 -1.19 -7.13 -23.53
N ALA A 101 0.05 -7.53 -23.22
CA ALA A 101 0.34 -8.46 -22.14
C ALA A 101 0.46 -7.77 -20.77
N ALA A 102 0.86 -6.49 -20.74
CA ALA A 102 1.04 -5.73 -19.51
C ALA A 102 -0.30 -5.36 -18.83
N VAL A 103 -1.31 -4.98 -19.62
CA VAL A 103 -2.64 -4.59 -19.10
C VAL A 103 -3.27 -5.66 -18.22
N PRO A 104 -3.44 -6.93 -18.66
CA PRO A 104 -4.06 -7.97 -17.83
C PRO A 104 -3.22 -8.26 -16.57
N PHE A 105 -1.90 -8.13 -16.64
CA PHE A 105 -1.04 -8.33 -15.47
C PHE A 105 -1.27 -7.28 -14.38
N VAL A 106 -1.37 -6.00 -14.78
CA VAL A 106 -1.64 -4.90 -13.86
C VAL A 106 -3.07 -4.99 -13.31
N THR A 107 -4.06 -5.30 -14.14
CA THR A 107 -5.45 -5.43 -13.68
C THR A 107 -5.62 -6.60 -12.71
N LEU A 108 -4.99 -7.75 -12.96
CA LEU A 108 -5.02 -8.89 -12.03
C LEU A 108 -4.33 -8.56 -10.69
N THR A 109 -3.21 -7.83 -10.74
CA THR A 109 -2.51 -7.39 -9.51
C THR A 109 -3.39 -6.44 -8.69
N GLY A 110 -4.07 -5.50 -9.35
CA GLY A 110 -5.02 -4.57 -8.72
C GLY A 110 -6.26 -5.28 -8.16
N LEU A 111 -6.86 -6.19 -8.92
CA LEU A 111 -7.99 -7.00 -8.48
C LEU A 111 -7.66 -7.84 -7.25
N GLY A 112 -6.48 -8.48 -7.22
CA GLY A 112 -6.09 -9.27 -6.04
C GLY A 112 -5.88 -8.41 -4.79
N LEU A 113 -5.40 -7.17 -4.92
CA LEU A 113 -5.32 -6.22 -3.80
C LEU A 113 -6.72 -5.80 -3.32
N PHE A 114 -7.67 -5.61 -4.24
CA PHE A 114 -9.06 -5.33 -3.88
C PHE A 114 -9.67 -6.48 -3.08
N PHE A 115 -9.50 -7.73 -3.50
CA PHE A 115 -9.94 -8.90 -2.75
C PHE A 115 -9.27 -9.02 -1.38
N PHE A 116 -8.02 -8.60 -1.24
CA PHE A 116 -7.33 -8.58 0.05
C PHE A 116 -7.87 -7.48 1.00
N ALA A 117 -8.23 -6.31 0.47
CA ALA A 117 -8.74 -5.18 1.26
C ALA A 117 -10.23 -5.31 1.62
N PHE A 118 -11.03 -5.94 0.77
CA PHE A 118 -12.48 -6.07 0.91
C PHE A 118 -12.93 -6.66 2.27
N PRO A 119 -12.29 -7.72 2.83
CA PRO A 119 -12.62 -8.25 4.15
C PRO A 119 -12.48 -7.25 5.30
N GLY A 120 -11.62 -6.23 5.15
CA GLY A 120 -11.49 -5.15 6.12
C GLY A 120 -12.70 -4.22 6.13
N VAL A 121 -13.28 -3.99 4.96
CA VAL A 121 -14.45 -3.11 4.76
C VAL A 121 -15.74 -3.83 5.18
N THR A 122 -15.85 -5.14 4.92
CA THR A 122 -17.05 -5.92 5.27
C THR A 122 -17.26 -6.13 6.77
N LYS A 123 -16.21 -6.00 7.59
CA LYS A 123 -16.34 -6.11 9.07
C LYS A 123 -17.30 -5.05 9.64
N CYS A 124 -17.35 -3.88 9.03
CA CYS A 124 -18.30 -2.81 9.36
C CYS A 124 -18.99 -2.34 8.08
N ILE A 125 -19.95 -3.12 7.58
CA ILE A 125 -20.63 -2.83 6.31
C ILE A 125 -21.27 -1.42 6.30
N GLU A 126 -21.81 -0.96 7.43
CA GLU A 126 -22.47 0.34 7.57
C GLU A 126 -21.52 1.53 7.40
N VAL A 127 -20.24 1.37 7.77
CA VAL A 127 -19.21 2.41 7.61
C VAL A 127 -18.45 2.22 6.30
N GLY A 128 -18.21 0.96 5.93
CA GLY A 128 -17.40 0.58 4.78
C GLY A 128 -18.07 0.85 3.43
N LEU A 129 -19.38 0.60 3.32
CA LEU A 129 -20.14 0.85 2.09
C LEU A 129 -20.20 2.35 1.71
N PRO A 130 -20.55 3.28 2.61
CA PRO A 130 -20.53 4.71 2.27
C PRO A 130 -19.11 5.21 2.00
N ALA A 131 -18.08 4.71 2.70
CA ALA A 131 -16.70 5.06 2.40
C ALA A 131 -16.29 4.64 0.98
N LEU A 132 -16.67 3.43 0.54
CA LEU A 132 -16.36 2.93 -0.80
C LEU A 132 -17.11 3.72 -1.89
N VAL A 133 -18.41 3.96 -1.69
CA VAL A 133 -19.24 4.75 -2.63
C VAL A 133 -18.71 6.18 -2.75
N LEU A 134 -18.42 6.83 -1.63
CA LEU A 134 -17.90 8.21 -1.62
C LEU A 134 -16.51 8.28 -2.27
N LEU A 135 -15.65 7.29 -2.06
CA LEU A 135 -14.35 7.21 -2.71
C LEU A 135 -14.48 7.06 -4.24
N VAL A 136 -15.37 6.20 -4.73
CA VAL A 136 -15.61 6.01 -6.18
C VAL A 136 -16.19 7.27 -6.81
N ILE A 137 -17.21 7.88 -6.18
CA ILE A 137 -17.81 9.12 -6.66
C ILE A 137 -16.76 10.22 -6.73
N PHE A 138 -15.94 10.41 -5.70
CA PHE A 138 -14.92 11.44 -5.71
C PHE A 138 -13.80 11.15 -6.71
N ALA A 139 -13.42 9.89 -6.89
CA ALA A 139 -12.40 9.48 -7.86
C ALA A 139 -12.89 9.74 -9.31
N GLU A 140 -14.12 9.39 -9.64
CA GLU A 140 -14.70 9.65 -10.96
C GLU A 140 -15.02 11.13 -11.17
N TYR A 141 -15.68 11.77 -10.21
CA TYR A 141 -16.06 13.19 -10.29
C TYR A 141 -14.82 14.09 -10.36
N ALA A 142 -13.77 13.79 -9.58
CA ALA A 142 -12.53 14.54 -9.67
C ALA A 142 -11.82 14.33 -11.02
N SER A 143 -11.89 13.13 -11.59
CA SER A 143 -11.30 12.86 -12.92
C SER A 143 -12.01 13.67 -14.02
N HIS A 144 -13.34 13.84 -13.93
CA HIS A 144 -14.13 14.49 -14.97
C HIS A 144 -14.14 16.03 -14.83
N VAL A 145 -14.21 16.56 -13.61
CA VAL A 145 -14.28 18.01 -13.36
C VAL A 145 -12.89 18.67 -13.40
N PHE A 146 -11.84 17.99 -12.92
CA PHE A 146 -10.50 18.59 -12.83
C PHE A 146 -9.61 18.38 -14.07
N ALA A 147 -10.09 17.67 -15.09
CA ALA A 147 -9.42 17.59 -16.40
C ALA A 147 -9.16 18.99 -17.04
N LYS A 148 -9.85 20.04 -16.57
CA LYS A 148 -9.67 21.43 -17.04
C LYS A 148 -8.90 22.36 -16.09
N GLY A 149 -8.55 21.94 -14.86
CA GLY A 149 -8.23 22.88 -13.77
C GLY A 149 -6.76 22.99 -13.32
N SER A 150 -6.11 21.87 -12.96
CA SER A 150 -4.67 21.82 -12.58
C SER A 150 -4.28 20.39 -12.17
N PHE A 151 -3.12 19.91 -12.65
CA PHE A 151 -2.56 18.57 -12.36
C PHE A 151 -2.32 18.31 -10.86
N VAL A 152 -2.06 19.37 -10.08
CA VAL A 152 -1.78 19.27 -8.64
C VAL A 152 -3.03 18.87 -7.86
N PHE A 153 -4.21 19.37 -8.26
CA PHE A 153 -5.45 19.14 -7.52
C PHE A 153 -5.98 17.71 -7.69
N SER A 154 -5.77 17.10 -8.85
CA SER A 154 -6.16 15.69 -9.09
C SER A 154 -5.42 14.71 -8.17
N ARG A 155 -4.15 14.98 -7.84
CA ARG A 155 -3.36 14.14 -6.91
C ARG A 155 -3.76 14.36 -5.45
N CYS A 156 -4.09 15.59 -5.08
CA CYS A 156 -4.56 15.92 -3.73
C CYS A 156 -6.02 15.50 -3.48
N ALA A 157 -6.82 15.31 -4.54
CA ALA A 157 -8.24 14.91 -4.42
C ALA A 157 -8.40 13.65 -3.58
N VAL A 158 -7.58 12.63 -3.79
CA VAL A 158 -7.63 11.37 -3.02
C VAL A 158 -7.38 11.60 -1.53
N LEU A 159 -6.42 12.47 -1.19
CA LEU A 159 -6.14 12.81 0.22
C LEU A 159 -7.32 13.56 0.85
N VAL A 160 -7.94 14.47 0.11
CA VAL A 160 -9.14 15.19 0.55
C VAL A 160 -10.29 14.21 0.80
N THR A 161 -10.50 13.22 -0.07
CA THR A 161 -11.51 12.19 0.15
C THR A 161 -11.26 11.39 1.43
N VAL A 162 -10.00 11.02 1.70
CA VAL A 162 -9.63 10.30 2.93
C VAL A 162 -9.93 11.14 4.17
N VAL A 163 -9.64 12.45 4.14
CA VAL A 163 -9.97 13.37 5.24
C VAL A 163 -11.49 13.49 5.45
N ILE A 164 -12.27 13.58 4.36
CA ILE A 164 -13.73 13.61 4.44
C ILE A 164 -14.28 12.32 5.05
N ILE A 165 -13.77 11.16 4.61
CA ILE A 165 -14.16 9.85 5.16
C ILE A 165 -13.78 9.74 6.63
N TRP A 166 -12.60 10.24 7.01
CA TRP A 166 -12.19 10.29 8.42
C TRP A 166 -13.18 11.08 9.27
N ILE A 167 -13.53 12.30 8.84
CA ILE A 167 -14.50 13.16 9.53
C ILE A 167 -15.87 12.48 9.60
N TYR A 168 -16.32 11.87 8.51
CA TYR A 168 -17.58 11.11 8.48
C TYR A 168 -17.56 9.97 9.50
N THR A 169 -16.45 9.25 9.62
CA THR A 169 -16.30 8.13 10.55
C THR A 169 -16.30 8.61 12.01
N GLU A 170 -15.61 9.72 12.32
CA GLU A 170 -15.62 10.36 13.65
C GLU A 170 -17.04 10.78 14.06
N ILE A 171 -17.80 11.40 13.14
CA ILE A 171 -19.18 11.81 13.38
C ILE A 171 -20.07 10.58 13.65
N LEU A 172 -19.86 9.48 12.93
CA LEU A 172 -20.63 8.25 13.10
C LEU A 172 -20.23 7.47 14.37
N MET A 173 -19.03 7.68 14.89
CA MET A 173 -18.54 7.09 16.13
C MET A 173 -19.05 7.83 17.39
N ALA A 174 -19.34 9.13 17.27
CA ALA A 174 -19.85 9.98 18.36
C ALA A 174 -21.18 9.51 19.03
N PRO A 175 -22.19 8.96 18.32
CA PRO A 175 -23.42 8.47 18.94
C PRO A 175 -23.29 7.14 19.72
N GLY A 176 -22.10 6.54 19.82
CA GLY A 176 -21.84 5.43 20.75
C GLY A 176 -22.44 4.07 20.38
N ALA A 177 -23.03 3.91 19.20
CA ALA A 177 -23.62 2.64 18.74
C ALA A 177 -22.61 1.48 18.55
N TYR A 178 -21.30 1.78 18.53
CA TYR A 178 -20.24 0.80 18.24
C TYR A 178 -19.35 0.46 19.45
N ASN A 179 -19.59 1.06 20.63
CA ASN A 179 -18.82 0.76 21.85
C ASN A 179 -19.08 -0.65 22.42
N GLN A 180 -20.07 -1.39 21.89
CA GLN A 180 -20.38 -2.76 22.32
C GLN A 180 -19.69 -3.85 21.49
N LEU A 181 -18.91 -3.51 20.45
CA LEU A 181 -18.29 -4.48 19.52
C LEU A 181 -16.77 -4.59 19.63
N GLY A 182 -16.13 -3.95 20.62
CA GLY A 182 -14.73 -4.24 20.98
C GLY A 182 -13.72 -4.00 19.86
N ILE A 183 -13.86 -2.90 19.11
CA ILE A 183 -12.89 -2.50 18.08
C ILE A 183 -12.08 -1.30 18.62
N THR A 184 -11.11 -1.62 19.48
CA THR A 184 -9.96 -0.78 19.84
C THR A 184 -8.70 -1.62 19.72
#